data_AF-A0A9E5VDJ2-F1
#
_entry.id   AF-A0A9E5VDJ2-F1
#
_cell.length_a   1.000
_cell.length_b   1.000
_cell.length_c   1.000
_cell.angle_alpha   90.00
_cell.angle_beta   90.00
_cell.angle_gamma   90.00
#
_symmetry.space_group_name_H-M   'P 1'
#
loop_
_entity.id
_entity.type
_entity.pdbx_description
1 polymer ?
#
loop_
_entity_poly.entity_id
_entity_poly.type
_entity_poly.pdbx_seq_one_letter_code
_entity_poly.pdbx_strand_id
1 'polypeptide(L)'
;MASVTGLGVPKIKLKEKLVLYYLSATFVIMFFVGFAVLNAIKSLSINTIEQQLIGQSDLAELYISQIHTLQNEGSGELSEETAQYVIGKLGLVFGNIRLYDNNLRLLATSKDTEIGITDAENTEILSAAAKGDYAYLVRNSTAYFASPITFEGNTICILEFIYPMSLLESLISGVANILFIGAFIFAVLMTLISIYIASKLTKPINKLAAAANNYANRIFTPVEIKGSDEISLLSRSFNAMGIQLQDYIQR
;
A
#
# COMPACT_ATOMS: atom_id res chain seq x y z
N MET A 1 -16.24 -45.39 -32.65
CA MET A 1 -14.81 -45.09 -32.42
C MET A 1 -14.62 -43.60 -32.59
N ALA A 2 -14.52 -42.85 -31.49
CA ALA A 2 -14.41 -41.40 -31.49
C ALA A 2 -12.93 -40.98 -31.62
N SER A 3 -12.63 -40.16 -32.63
CA SER A 3 -11.33 -39.52 -32.81
C SER A 3 -11.21 -38.35 -31.83
N VAL A 4 -10.31 -38.49 -30.85
CA VAL A 4 -9.85 -37.37 -30.02
C VAL A 4 -8.88 -36.54 -30.87
N THR A 5 -9.39 -35.48 -31.50
CA THR A 5 -8.56 -34.44 -32.11
C THR A 5 -7.88 -33.65 -31.01
N GLY A 6 -6.55 -33.79 -30.92
CA GLY A 6 -5.72 -33.09 -29.96
C GLY A 6 -5.92 -31.58 -30.03
N LEU A 7 -6.20 -30.98 -28.87
CA LEU A 7 -6.08 -29.54 -28.65
C LEU A 7 -4.62 -29.14 -28.89
N GLY A 8 -4.34 -28.65 -30.10
CA GLY A 8 -3.06 -28.08 -30.46
C GLY A 8 -2.81 -26.80 -29.67
N VAL A 9 -2.16 -26.94 -28.51
CA VAL A 9 -1.58 -25.78 -27.81
C VAL A 9 -0.56 -25.15 -28.77
N PRO A 10 -0.71 -23.87 -29.16
CA PRO A 10 0.23 -23.25 -30.09
C PRO A 10 1.64 -23.32 -29.51
N LYS A 11 2.60 -23.83 -30.30
CA LYS A 11 4.02 -23.85 -29.90
C LYS A 11 4.54 -22.40 -29.85
N ILE A 12 4.43 -21.79 -28.69
CA ILE A 12 4.94 -20.44 -28.40
C ILE A 12 6.45 -20.41 -28.70
N LYS A 13 6.90 -19.43 -29.50
CA LYS A 13 8.31 -19.29 -29.86
C LYS A 13 9.14 -18.95 -28.61
N LEU A 14 10.41 -19.36 -28.57
CA LEU A 14 11.28 -19.10 -27.41
C LEU A 14 11.31 -17.61 -26.99
N LYS A 15 11.27 -16.70 -27.97
CA LYS A 15 11.20 -15.25 -27.73
C LYS A 15 9.96 -14.85 -26.94
N GLU A 16 8.79 -15.35 -27.34
CA GLU A 16 7.50 -15.02 -26.72
C GLU A 16 7.43 -15.59 -25.29
N LYS A 17 7.96 -16.80 -25.06
CA LYS A 17 8.07 -17.38 -23.71
C LYS A 17 8.93 -16.51 -22.79
N LEU A 18 10.09 -16.07 -23.26
CA LEU A 18 10.99 -15.20 -22.48
C LEU A 18 10.32 -13.87 -22.13
N VAL A 19 9.67 -13.23 -23.10
CA VAL A 19 8.92 -11.98 -22.85
C VAL A 19 7.83 -12.20 -21.80
N LEU A 20 7.06 -13.28 -21.92
CA LEU A 20 6.00 -13.61 -20.97
C LEU A 20 6.54 -13.82 -19.55
N TYR A 21 7.65 -14.55 -19.40
CA TYR A 21 8.25 -14.77 -18.07
C TYR A 21 8.75 -13.48 -17.44
N TYR A 22 9.46 -12.63 -18.19
CA TYR A 22 9.93 -11.34 -17.65
C TYR A 22 8.78 -10.41 -17.27
N LEU A 23 7.74 -10.32 -18.10
CA LEU A 23 6.57 -9.51 -17.77
C LEU A 23 5.83 -10.06 -16.54
N SER A 24 5.60 -11.37 -16.47
CA SER A 24 4.91 -11.98 -15.32
C SER A 24 5.67 -11.75 -14.01
N ALA A 25 6.99 -11.94 -13.99
CA ALA A 25 7.80 -11.67 -12.81
C ALA A 25 7.74 -10.19 -12.41
N THR A 26 7.76 -9.29 -13.38
CA THR A 26 7.66 -7.83 -13.16
C THR A 26 6.31 -7.47 -12.52
N PHE A 27 5.20 -8.00 -13.03
CA PHE A 27 3.88 -7.74 -12.48
C PHE A 27 3.72 -8.26 -11.05
N VAL A 28 4.25 -9.45 -10.75
CA VAL A 28 4.23 -10.02 -9.39
C VAL A 28 4.99 -9.12 -8.42
N ILE A 29 6.21 -8.72 -8.77
CA ILE A 29 7.02 -7.82 -7.92
C ILE A 29 6.29 -6.49 -7.73
N MET A 30 5.77 -5.91 -8.81
CA MET A 30 5.07 -4.64 -8.77
C MET A 30 3.83 -4.67 -7.87
N PHE A 31 3.06 -5.77 -7.91
CA PHE A 31 1.91 -5.96 -7.04
C PHE A 31 2.33 -5.95 -5.56
N PHE A 32 3.34 -6.73 -5.19
CA PHE A 32 3.82 -6.78 -3.81
C PHE A 32 4.40 -5.44 -3.34
N VAL A 33 5.13 -4.73 -4.20
CA VAL A 33 5.66 -3.39 -3.88
C VAL A 33 4.51 -2.39 -3.67
N GLY A 34 3.54 -2.34 -4.59
CA GLY A 34 2.39 -1.45 -4.46
C GLY A 34 1.57 -1.75 -3.19
N PHE A 35 1.31 -3.03 -2.92
CA PHE A 35 0.64 -3.48 -1.71
C PHE A 35 1.39 -3.08 -0.43
N ALA A 36 2.70 -3.29 -0.39
CA ALA A 36 3.53 -2.92 0.75
C ALA A 36 3.53 -1.40 1.00
N VAL A 37 3.67 -0.60 -0.06
CA VAL A 37 3.68 0.87 0.04
C VAL A 37 2.33 1.40 0.56
N LEU A 38 1.21 0.93 0.01
CA LEU A 38 -0.12 1.39 0.44
C LEU A 38 -0.41 1.02 1.89
N ASN A 39 -0.03 -0.19 2.32
CA ASN A 39 -0.20 -0.61 3.72
C ASN A 39 0.71 0.15 4.68
N ALA A 40 1.96 0.39 4.28
CA ALA A 40 2.90 1.17 5.09
C ALA A 40 2.38 2.60 5.30
N ILE A 41 1.90 3.25 4.23
CA ILE A 41 1.32 4.60 4.34
C ILE A 41 0.10 4.60 5.26
N LYS A 42 -0.83 3.66 5.06
CA LYS A 42 -2.02 3.55 5.92
C LYS A 42 -1.64 3.39 7.39
N SER A 43 -0.73 2.48 7.70
CA SER A 43 -0.30 2.22 9.09
C SER A 43 0.42 3.41 9.69
N LEU A 44 1.35 4.03 8.97
CA LEU A 44 2.07 5.21 9.44
C LEU A 44 1.11 6.39 9.68
N SER A 45 0.14 6.60 8.80
CA SER A 45 -0.82 7.68 8.93
C SER A 45 -1.77 7.47 10.09
N ILE A 46 -2.30 6.26 10.32
CA ILE A 46 -3.17 5.97 11.49
C ILE A 46 -2.41 6.26 12.78
N ASN A 47 -1.19 5.73 12.93
CA ASN A 47 -0.37 5.98 14.12
C ASN A 47 -0.08 7.47 14.30
N THR A 48 0.18 8.21 13.21
CA THR A 48 0.42 9.66 13.27
C THR A 48 -0.81 10.42 13.75
N ILE A 49 -2.00 10.05 13.24
CA ILE A 49 -3.27 10.66 13.66
C ILE A 49 -3.56 10.35 15.13
N GLU A 50 -3.34 9.11 15.56
CA GLU A 50 -3.49 8.71 16.95
C GLU A 50 -2.60 9.55 17.88
N GLN A 51 -1.31 9.67 17.58
CA GLN A 51 -0.39 10.51 18.36
C GLN A 51 -0.77 12.00 18.33
N GLN A 52 -1.28 12.48 17.19
CA GLN A 52 -1.79 13.85 17.09
C GLN A 52 -3.00 14.05 18.01
N LEU A 53 -3.95 13.12 18.03
CA LEU A 53 -5.16 13.20 18.85
C LEU A 53 -4.84 13.10 20.34
N ILE A 54 -3.89 12.24 20.73
CA ILE A 54 -3.35 12.19 22.10
C ILE A 54 -2.77 13.56 22.49
N GLY A 55 -1.86 14.11 21.67
CA GLY A 55 -1.27 15.42 21.97
C GLY A 55 -2.29 16.57 22.01
N GLN A 56 -3.35 16.52 21.18
CA GLN A 56 -4.46 17.47 21.25
C GLN A 56 -5.31 17.27 22.51
N SER A 57 -5.51 16.03 22.94
CA SER A 57 -6.19 15.70 24.21
C SER A 57 -5.41 16.25 25.40
N ASP A 58 -4.09 16.11 25.44
CA ASP A 58 -3.24 16.63 26.53
C ASP A 58 -3.35 18.16 26.64
N LEU A 59 -3.37 18.85 25.49
CA LEU A 59 -3.56 20.31 25.45
C LEU A 59 -4.97 20.71 25.88
N ALA A 60 -5.98 19.94 25.49
CA ALA A 60 -7.36 20.15 25.92
C ALA A 60 -7.50 19.94 27.43
N GLU A 61 -6.88 18.90 27.98
CA GLU A 61 -6.88 18.59 29.41
C GLU A 61 -6.27 19.71 30.22
N LEU A 62 -5.11 20.24 29.80
CA LEU A 62 -4.49 21.39 30.46
C LEU A 62 -5.43 22.61 30.48
N TYR A 63 -6.08 22.91 29.35
CA TYR A 63 -6.99 24.04 29.25
C TYR A 63 -8.27 23.84 30.08
N ILE A 64 -8.92 22.67 29.97
CA ILE A 64 -10.14 22.34 30.71
C ILE A 64 -9.85 22.35 32.22
N SER A 65 -8.75 21.73 32.65
CA SER A 65 -8.31 21.73 34.05
C SER A 65 -8.12 23.14 34.60
N GLN A 66 -7.48 24.02 33.84
CA GLN A 66 -7.27 25.42 34.25
C GLN A 66 -8.60 26.16 34.44
N ILE A 67 -9.55 26.00 33.52
CA ILE A 67 -10.86 26.65 33.65
C ILE A 67 -11.68 26.00 34.77
N HIS A 68 -11.56 24.68 34.97
CA HIS A 68 -12.22 23.95 36.05
C HIS A 68 -11.79 24.47 37.42
N THR A 69 -10.50 24.69 37.65
CA THR A 69 -9.99 25.32 38.88
C THR A 69 -10.59 26.70 39.12
N LEU A 70 -10.75 27.51 38.07
CA LEU A 70 -11.24 28.89 38.21
C LEU A 70 -12.76 29.00 38.42
N GLN A 71 -13.54 28.05 37.90
CA GLN A 71 -15.00 28.16 37.85
C GLN A 71 -15.75 27.15 38.72
N ASN A 72 -15.16 25.98 38.98
CA ASN A 72 -15.82 24.87 39.66
C ASN A 72 -14.94 24.26 40.77
N GLU A 73 -14.18 25.10 41.47
CA GLU A 73 -13.29 24.66 42.55
C GLU A 73 -14.09 23.83 43.58
N GLY A 74 -13.76 22.53 43.70
CA GLY A 74 -14.41 21.59 44.63
C GLY A 74 -15.48 20.65 44.03
N SER A 75 -15.84 20.75 42.75
CA SER A 75 -16.65 19.70 42.09
C SER A 75 -15.76 18.62 41.45
N GLY A 76 -16.15 17.36 41.64
CA GLY A 76 -15.46 16.20 41.05
C GLY A 76 -15.75 15.98 39.55
N GLU A 77 -16.62 16.80 38.97
CA GLU A 77 -17.05 16.71 37.57
C GLU A 77 -17.11 18.11 36.94
N LEU A 78 -16.93 18.16 35.62
CA LEU A 78 -17.04 19.38 34.83
C LEU A 78 -18.51 19.83 34.74
N SER A 79 -18.80 21.08 35.12
CA SER A 79 -20.15 21.63 35.00
C SER A 79 -20.54 21.86 33.53
N GLU A 80 -21.84 21.81 33.23
CA GLU A 80 -22.38 22.03 31.88
C GLU A 80 -22.06 23.44 31.35
N GLU A 81 -22.09 24.45 32.22
CA GLU A 81 -21.72 25.83 31.86
C GLU A 81 -20.23 25.94 31.46
N THR A 82 -19.34 25.32 32.25
CA THR A 82 -17.90 25.29 31.92
C THR A 82 -17.65 24.47 30.66
N ALA A 83 -18.32 23.33 30.48
CA ALA A 83 -18.24 22.51 29.27
C ALA A 83 -18.61 23.33 28.03
N GLN A 84 -19.71 24.09 28.08
CA GLN A 84 -20.15 24.96 26.98
C GLN A 84 -19.16 26.10 26.70
N TYR A 85 -18.51 26.64 27.73
CA TYR A 85 -17.48 27.67 27.58
C TYR A 85 -16.22 27.11 26.89
N VAL A 86 -15.68 26.00 27.40
CA VAL A 86 -14.41 25.44 26.89
C VAL A 86 -14.57 24.85 25.49
N ILE A 87 -15.69 24.15 25.20
CA ILE A 87 -15.92 23.54 23.88
C ILE A 87 -15.97 24.61 22.78
N GLY A 88 -16.47 25.81 23.08
CA GLY A 88 -16.54 26.91 22.11
C GLY A 88 -15.17 27.40 21.67
N LYS A 89 -14.17 27.37 22.57
CA LYS A 89 -12.78 27.72 22.23
C LYS A 89 -12.03 26.55 21.61
N LEU A 90 -12.12 25.37 22.21
CA LEU A 90 -11.45 24.18 21.74
C LEU A 90 -11.95 23.75 20.35
N GLY A 91 -13.25 23.89 20.08
CA GLY A 91 -13.85 23.60 18.78
C GLY A 91 -13.32 24.45 17.63
N LEU A 92 -12.84 25.66 17.90
CA LEU A 92 -12.19 26.50 16.88
C LEU A 92 -10.81 25.96 16.48
N VAL A 93 -10.12 25.28 17.40
CA VAL A 93 -8.76 24.77 17.21
C VAL A 93 -8.78 23.32 16.72
N PHE A 94 -9.62 22.49 17.34
CA PHE A 94 -9.66 21.04 17.14
C PHE A 94 -10.79 20.58 16.21
N GLY A 95 -11.70 21.49 15.85
CA GLY A 95 -12.80 21.18 14.95
C GLY A 95 -13.96 20.50 15.67
N ASN A 96 -14.30 19.27 15.29
CA ASN A 96 -15.48 18.57 15.81
C ASN A 96 -15.11 17.77 17.06
N ILE A 97 -15.56 18.24 18.21
CA ILE A 97 -15.31 17.64 19.52
C ILE A 97 -16.59 17.64 20.35
N ARG A 98 -16.66 16.71 21.28
CA ARG A 98 -17.75 16.58 22.26
C ARG A 98 -17.20 16.33 23.64
N LEU A 99 -17.92 16.82 24.65
CA LEU A 99 -17.63 16.57 26.05
C LEU A 99 -18.76 15.77 26.67
N TYR A 100 -18.42 14.73 27.41
CA TYR A 100 -19.37 13.90 28.16
C TYR A 100 -19.01 13.91 29.64
N ASP A 101 -20.01 13.72 30.49
CA ASP A 101 -19.80 13.44 31.91
C ASP A 101 -19.34 11.97 32.13
N ASN A 102 -19.04 11.62 33.37
CA ASN A 102 -18.64 10.26 33.76
C ASN A 102 -19.77 9.22 33.60
N ASN A 103 -21.02 9.67 33.45
CA ASN A 103 -22.19 8.84 33.15
C ASN A 103 -22.47 8.72 31.64
N LEU A 104 -21.53 9.15 30.80
CA LEU A 104 -21.60 9.14 29.34
C LEU A 104 -22.70 10.06 28.77
N ARG A 105 -23.15 11.06 29.53
CA ARG A 105 -24.12 12.05 29.09
C ARG A 105 -23.39 13.19 28.40
N LEU A 106 -23.87 13.58 27.21
CA LEU A 106 -23.32 14.69 26.47
C LEU A 106 -23.53 16.01 27.25
N LEU A 107 -22.44 16.70 27.56
CA LEU A 107 -22.43 18.02 28.20
C LEU A 107 -22.41 19.14 27.17
N ALA A 108 -21.56 19.01 26.15
CA ALA A 108 -21.40 20.06 25.14
C ALA A 108 -20.82 19.51 23.82
N THR A 109 -21.12 20.17 22.70
CA THR A 109 -20.60 19.83 21.37
C THR A 109 -20.14 21.08 20.63
N SER A 110 -19.03 21.00 19.89
CA SER A 110 -18.55 22.13 19.10
C SER A 110 -19.28 22.29 17.77
N LYS A 111 -19.88 21.20 17.27
CA LYS A 111 -20.69 21.17 16.06
C LYS A 111 -21.92 20.30 16.27
N ASP A 112 -23.05 20.76 15.76
CA ASP A 112 -24.26 19.95 15.72
C ASP A 112 -24.15 19.03 14.49
N THR A 113 -23.74 17.79 14.71
CA THR A 113 -23.50 16.81 13.65
C THR A 113 -23.99 15.46 14.14
N GLU A 114 -24.73 14.74 13.30
CA GLU A 114 -25.19 13.40 13.63
C GLU A 114 -24.00 12.46 13.90
N ILE A 115 -24.19 11.53 14.85
CA ILE A 115 -23.21 10.50 15.15
C ILE A 115 -23.29 9.43 14.06
N GLY A 116 -22.18 9.17 13.37
CA GLY A 116 -22.09 8.17 12.31
C GLY A 116 -21.83 6.74 12.80
N ILE A 117 -21.98 6.49 14.10
CA ILE A 117 -21.81 5.21 14.79
C ILE A 117 -23.02 4.93 15.66
N THR A 118 -23.23 3.65 15.99
CA THR A 118 -24.33 3.22 16.87
C THR A 118 -24.10 3.66 18.31
N ASP A 119 -25.18 3.79 19.11
CA ASP A 119 -25.07 4.11 20.54
C ASP A 119 -24.23 3.06 21.29
N ALA A 120 -24.28 1.80 20.86
CA ALA A 120 -23.48 0.72 21.44
C ALA A 120 -21.98 0.92 21.17
N GLU A 121 -21.60 1.24 19.93
CA GLU A 121 -20.22 1.56 19.54
C GLU A 121 -19.71 2.80 20.28
N ASN A 122 -20.54 3.85 20.41
CA ASN A 122 -20.17 5.06 21.14
C ASN A 122 -19.99 4.77 22.64
N THR A 123 -20.90 4.01 23.24
CA THR A 123 -20.80 3.60 24.64
C THR A 123 -19.53 2.79 24.91
N GLU A 124 -19.14 1.91 23.99
CA GLU A 124 -17.91 1.10 24.10
C GLU A 124 -16.67 2.00 24.23
N ILE A 125 -16.48 2.94 23.30
CA ILE A 125 -15.31 3.84 23.32
C ILE A 125 -15.32 4.79 24.51
N LEU A 126 -16.47 5.36 24.87
CA LEU A 126 -16.56 6.29 26.00
C LEU A 126 -16.38 5.56 27.34
N SER A 127 -16.89 4.34 27.47
CA SER A 127 -16.71 3.53 28.70
C SER A 127 -15.26 3.08 28.91
N ALA A 128 -14.50 2.91 27.82
CA ALA A 128 -13.06 2.68 27.90
C ALA A 128 -12.32 3.95 28.34
N ALA A 129 -12.66 5.10 27.72
CA ALA A 129 -12.18 6.43 28.14
C ALA A 129 -12.42 6.71 29.62
N ALA A 130 -13.63 6.44 30.12
CA ALA A 130 -14.00 6.61 31.52
C ALA A 130 -13.12 5.82 32.51
N LYS A 131 -12.45 4.74 32.07
CA LYS A 131 -11.57 3.92 32.91
C LYS A 131 -10.14 4.46 32.99
N GLY A 132 -9.86 5.60 32.35
CA GLY A 132 -8.55 6.25 32.39
C GLY A 132 -7.63 5.95 31.20
N ASP A 133 -8.13 5.26 30.17
CA ASP A 133 -7.35 4.96 28.95
C ASP A 133 -8.09 5.46 27.71
N TYR A 134 -7.39 5.97 26.70
CA TYR A 134 -8.06 6.42 25.49
C TYR A 134 -8.55 5.24 24.66
N ALA A 135 -9.58 5.46 23.85
CA ALA A 135 -10.10 4.46 22.92
C ALA A 135 -10.49 5.10 21.60
N TYR A 136 -10.38 4.34 20.51
CA TYR A 136 -10.81 4.84 19.21
C TYR A 136 -11.50 3.78 18.36
N LEU A 137 -12.36 4.26 17.46
CA LEU A 137 -13.06 3.48 16.46
C LEU A 137 -13.01 4.21 15.12
N VAL A 138 -12.73 3.47 14.04
CA VAL A 138 -12.80 4.02 12.68
C VAL A 138 -14.01 3.44 11.95
N ARG A 139 -14.95 4.32 11.57
CA ARG A 139 -16.18 3.98 10.84
C ARG A 139 -16.48 5.02 9.78
N ASN A 140 -16.90 4.57 8.60
CA ASN A 140 -17.35 5.45 7.50
C ASN A 140 -16.41 6.64 7.27
N SER A 141 -15.11 6.38 7.17
CA SER A 141 -14.10 7.41 6.91
C SER A 141 -14.03 8.49 8.00
N THR A 142 -14.36 8.14 9.23
CA THR A 142 -14.27 9.01 10.42
C THR A 142 -13.68 8.21 11.57
N ALA A 143 -12.74 8.80 12.28
CA ALA A 143 -12.24 8.26 13.55
C ALA A 143 -12.93 8.96 14.70
N TYR A 144 -13.49 8.16 15.60
CA TYR A 144 -14.03 8.57 16.88
C TYR A 144 -12.96 8.24 17.91
N PHE A 145 -12.40 9.25 18.58
CA PHE A 145 -11.34 9.09 19.56
C PHE A 145 -11.80 9.69 20.88
N ALA A 146 -11.91 8.87 21.91
CA ALA A 146 -12.34 9.27 23.24
C ALA A 146 -11.16 9.19 24.22
N SER A 147 -10.99 10.23 25.02
CA SER A 147 -9.93 10.32 26.03
C SER A 147 -10.47 10.92 27.33
N PRO A 148 -10.08 10.41 28.50
CA PRO A 148 -10.43 11.01 29.77
C PRO A 148 -9.72 12.36 29.94
N ILE A 149 -10.40 13.30 30.56
CA ILE A 149 -9.81 14.55 31.05
C ILE A 149 -9.73 14.43 32.57
N THR A 150 -8.53 14.51 33.12
CA THR A 150 -8.31 14.33 34.56
C THR A 150 -7.90 15.62 35.26
N PHE A 151 -8.34 15.77 36.51
CA PHE A 151 -7.94 16.85 37.39
C PHE A 151 -7.69 16.26 38.78
N GLU A 152 -6.51 16.53 39.34
CA GLU A 152 -6.06 15.98 40.63
C GLU A 152 -6.20 14.43 40.73
N GLY A 153 -6.03 13.73 39.60
CA GLY A 153 -6.11 12.26 39.53
C GLY A 153 -7.53 11.71 39.37
N ASN A 154 -8.56 12.55 39.29
CA ASN A 154 -9.95 12.15 39.04
C ASN A 154 -10.37 12.53 37.62
N THR A 155 -11.10 11.65 36.94
CA THR A 155 -11.69 11.99 35.62
C THR A 155 -12.87 12.93 35.83
N ILE A 156 -12.76 14.15 35.29
CA ILE A 156 -13.79 15.19 35.42
C ILE A 156 -14.77 15.21 34.24
N CYS A 157 -14.33 14.74 33.07
CA CYS A 157 -15.14 14.55 31.86
C CYS A 157 -14.40 13.68 30.83
N ILE A 158 -15.09 13.34 29.75
CA ILE A 158 -14.54 12.61 28.60
C ILE A 158 -14.58 13.54 27.39
N LEU A 159 -13.44 13.64 26.69
CA LEU A 159 -13.31 14.37 25.43
C LEU A 159 -13.35 13.39 24.26
N GLU A 160 -14.31 13.57 23.36
CA GLU A 160 -14.41 12.84 22.11
C GLU A 160 -14.03 13.75 20.92
N PHE A 161 -13.10 13.30 20.10
CA PHE A 161 -12.80 13.89 18.79
C PHE A 161 -13.52 13.11 17.69
N ILE A 162 -14.15 13.83 16.77
CA ILE A 162 -14.77 13.27 15.56
C ILE A 162 -13.93 13.73 14.37
N TYR A 163 -12.92 12.92 14.04
CA TYR A 163 -11.92 13.29 13.06
C TYR A 163 -12.25 12.70 11.67
N PRO A 164 -12.54 13.54 10.66
CA PRO A 164 -12.77 13.07 9.30
C PRO A 164 -11.47 12.54 8.68
N MET A 165 -11.50 11.29 8.22
CA MET A 165 -10.38 10.63 7.54
C MET A 165 -10.30 10.97 6.03
N SER A 166 -11.12 11.89 5.55
CA SER A 166 -11.18 12.26 4.12
C SER A 166 -9.84 12.73 3.57
N LEU A 167 -9.04 13.45 4.38
CA LEU A 167 -7.68 13.84 3.99
C LEU A 167 -6.78 12.61 3.80
N LEU A 168 -6.84 11.66 4.73
CA LEU A 168 -6.08 10.41 4.63
C LEU A 168 -6.48 9.60 3.40
N GLU A 169 -7.77 9.49 3.12
CA GLU A 169 -8.27 8.80 1.93
C GLU A 169 -7.84 9.48 0.63
N SER A 170 -7.87 10.82 0.60
CA SER A 170 -7.37 11.61 -0.52
C SER A 170 -5.87 11.39 -0.74
N LEU A 171 -5.08 11.32 0.34
CA LEU A 171 -3.64 11.00 0.26
C LEU A 171 -3.40 9.58 -0.25
N ILE A 172 -4.09 8.58 0.31
CA ILE A 172 -3.95 7.18 -0.12
C ILE A 172 -4.36 7.01 -1.58
N SER A 173 -5.49 7.59 -1.99
CA SER A 173 -5.94 7.53 -3.38
C SER A 173 -5.01 8.28 -4.33
N GLY A 174 -4.47 9.44 -3.91
CA GLY A 174 -3.46 10.18 -4.66
C GLY A 174 -2.19 9.35 -4.88
N VAL A 175 -1.67 8.71 -3.83
CA VAL A 175 -0.50 7.83 -3.95
C VAL A 175 -0.82 6.61 -4.81
N ALA A 176 -1.99 5.98 -4.64
CA ALA A 176 -2.40 4.85 -5.47
C ALA A 176 -2.46 5.24 -6.95
N ASN A 177 -2.97 6.43 -7.28
CA ASN A 177 -3.01 6.93 -8.65
C ASN A 177 -1.60 7.17 -9.23
N ILE A 178 -0.69 7.75 -8.44
CA ILE A 178 0.72 7.91 -8.83
C ILE A 178 1.36 6.54 -9.09
N LEU A 179 1.15 5.56 -8.19
CA LEU A 179 1.63 4.19 -8.35
C LEU A 179 1.06 3.54 -9.61
N PHE A 180 -0.22 3.75 -9.91
CA PHE A 180 -0.87 3.19 -11.09
C PHE A 180 -0.32 3.78 -12.40
N ILE A 181 -0.17 5.10 -12.47
CA ILE A 181 0.44 5.77 -13.63
C ILE A 181 1.90 5.32 -13.79
N GLY A 182 2.65 5.27 -12.70
CA GLY A 182 4.02 4.76 -12.67
C GLY A 182 4.09 3.30 -13.13
N ALA A 183 3.16 2.45 -12.70
CA ALA A 183 3.02 1.06 -13.13
C ALA A 183 2.80 0.93 -14.63
N PHE A 184 1.91 1.75 -15.17
CA PHE A 184 1.62 1.73 -16.58
C PHE A 184 2.85 2.11 -17.42
N ILE A 185 3.53 3.21 -17.06
CA ILE A 185 4.75 3.65 -17.75
C ILE A 185 5.85 2.58 -17.64
N PHE A 186 6.05 2.04 -16.45
CA PHE A 186 7.03 0.99 -16.21
C PHE A 186 6.73 -0.29 -16.99
N ALA A 187 5.46 -0.70 -17.08
CA ALA A 187 5.05 -1.87 -17.87
C ALA A 187 5.32 -1.68 -19.36
N VAL A 188 5.07 -0.49 -19.92
CA VAL A 188 5.39 -0.16 -21.32
C VAL A 188 6.90 -0.26 -21.56
N LEU A 189 7.71 0.38 -20.70
CA LEU A 189 9.17 0.32 -20.79
C LEU A 189 9.70 -1.11 -20.67
N MET A 190 9.21 -1.86 -19.69
CA MET A 190 9.59 -3.26 -19.48
C MET A 190 9.19 -4.16 -20.63
N THR A 191 8.07 -3.89 -21.30
CA THR A 191 7.67 -4.61 -22.51
C THR A 191 8.68 -4.39 -23.63
N LEU A 192 9.07 -3.13 -23.88
CA LEU A 192 10.06 -2.80 -24.90
C LEU A 192 11.42 -3.43 -24.61
N ILE A 193 11.89 -3.33 -23.37
CA ILE A 193 13.15 -3.93 -22.90
C ILE A 193 13.11 -5.45 -23.03
N SER A 194 12.02 -6.09 -22.60
CA SER A 194 11.84 -7.55 -22.70
C SER A 194 11.88 -8.01 -24.15
N ILE A 195 11.21 -7.31 -25.06
CA ILE A 195 11.25 -7.63 -26.50
C ILE A 195 12.66 -7.45 -27.06
N TYR A 196 13.38 -6.40 -26.67
CA TYR A 196 14.75 -6.15 -27.11
C TYR A 196 15.69 -7.28 -26.65
N ILE A 197 15.70 -7.59 -25.35
CA ILE A 197 16.53 -8.65 -24.76
C ILE A 197 16.18 -10.01 -25.39
N ALA A 198 14.91 -10.37 -25.43
CA ALA A 198 14.47 -11.63 -26.01
C ALA A 198 14.86 -11.74 -27.49
N SER A 199 14.78 -10.65 -28.26
CA SER A 199 15.24 -10.63 -29.66
C SER A 199 16.76 -10.78 -29.78
N LYS A 200 17.52 -10.10 -28.91
CA LYS A 200 18.99 -10.15 -28.92
C LYS A 200 19.53 -11.53 -28.55
N LEU A 201 18.87 -12.24 -27.64
CA LEU A 201 19.23 -13.60 -27.24
C LEU A 201 18.76 -14.67 -28.25
N THR A 202 17.52 -14.58 -28.72
CA THR A 202 16.95 -15.66 -29.56
C THR A 202 17.41 -15.63 -31.02
N LYS A 203 17.74 -14.46 -31.57
CA LYS A 203 18.26 -14.35 -32.95
C LYS A 203 19.52 -15.22 -33.19
N PRO A 204 20.61 -15.12 -32.41
CA PRO A 204 21.79 -15.95 -32.62
C PRO A 204 21.52 -17.44 -32.36
N ILE A 205 20.72 -17.77 -31.33
CA ILE A 205 20.33 -19.15 -31.03
C ILE A 205 19.58 -19.78 -32.22
N ASN A 206 18.64 -19.06 -32.82
CA ASN A 206 17.91 -19.54 -33.99
C ASN A 206 18.83 -19.72 -35.22
N LYS A 207 19.85 -18.89 -35.39
CA LYS A 207 20.86 -19.06 -36.46
C LYS A 207 21.68 -20.35 -36.26
N LEU A 208 22.14 -20.60 -35.03
CA LEU A 208 22.85 -21.84 -34.69
C LEU A 208 21.96 -23.07 -34.89
N ALA A 209 20.69 -22.99 -34.46
CA ALA A 209 19.73 -24.08 -34.66
C ALA A 209 19.51 -24.40 -36.15
N ALA A 210 19.42 -23.36 -37.00
CA ALA A 210 19.30 -23.55 -38.44
C ALA A 210 20.57 -24.19 -39.05
N ALA A 211 21.76 -23.77 -38.62
CA ALA A 211 23.01 -24.35 -39.10
C ALA A 211 23.23 -25.79 -38.62
N ALA A 212 22.81 -26.13 -37.41
CA ALA A 212 22.78 -27.52 -36.94
C ALA A 212 21.93 -28.40 -37.87
N ASN A 213 20.78 -27.89 -38.32
CA ASN A 213 19.94 -28.60 -39.28
C ASN A 213 20.63 -28.72 -40.66
N ASN A 214 21.38 -27.72 -41.10
CA ASN A 214 22.18 -27.82 -42.32
C ASN A 214 23.29 -28.87 -42.21
N TYR A 215 23.99 -28.92 -41.07
CA TYR A 215 25.08 -29.88 -40.82
C TYR A 215 24.54 -31.31 -40.81
N ALA A 216 23.36 -31.54 -40.25
CA ALA A 216 22.67 -32.83 -40.32
C ALA A 216 22.39 -33.30 -41.77
N ASN A 217 22.22 -32.33 -42.69
CA ASN A 217 22.03 -32.58 -44.12
C ASN A 217 23.35 -32.51 -44.92
N ARG A 218 24.51 -32.60 -44.25
CA ARG A 218 25.87 -32.53 -44.83
C ARG A 218 26.21 -31.21 -45.51
N ILE A 219 25.52 -30.12 -45.17
CA ILE A 219 25.81 -28.76 -45.67
C ILE A 219 26.58 -28.00 -44.57
N PHE A 220 27.90 -27.98 -44.66
CA PHE A 220 28.79 -27.45 -43.61
C PHE A 220 29.18 -25.98 -43.82
N THR A 221 28.20 -25.08 -43.85
CA THR A 221 28.45 -23.64 -43.93
C THR A 221 28.72 -23.04 -42.53
N PRO A 222 29.87 -22.38 -42.29
CA PRO A 222 30.13 -21.70 -41.02
C PRO A 222 29.14 -20.56 -40.78
N VAL A 223 28.70 -20.39 -39.52
CA VAL A 223 27.85 -19.26 -39.13
C VAL A 223 28.67 -18.21 -38.42
N GLU A 224 28.67 -16.99 -38.94
CA GLU A 224 29.25 -15.85 -38.24
C GLU A 224 28.18 -15.15 -37.40
N ILE A 225 28.36 -15.19 -36.08
CA ILE A 225 27.47 -14.54 -35.13
C ILE A 225 28.23 -13.43 -34.40
N LYS A 226 27.76 -12.20 -34.59
CA LYS A 226 28.17 -11.05 -33.78
C LYS A 226 27.32 -11.02 -32.50
N GLY A 227 27.95 -11.18 -31.34
CA GLY A 227 27.26 -11.27 -30.05
C GLY A 227 28.14 -10.90 -28.86
N SER A 228 27.63 -11.08 -27.63
CA SER A 228 28.43 -11.00 -26.40
C SER A 228 29.52 -12.08 -26.40
N ASP A 229 30.46 -12.02 -25.46
CA ASP A 229 31.59 -12.95 -25.42
C ASP A 229 31.13 -14.42 -25.38
N GLU A 230 30.07 -14.74 -24.62
CA GLU A 230 29.53 -16.10 -24.51
C GLU A 230 28.86 -16.58 -25.80
N ILE A 231 28.07 -15.72 -26.45
CA ILE A 231 27.39 -16.07 -27.71
C ILE A 231 28.41 -16.21 -28.86
N SER A 232 29.42 -15.35 -28.88
CA SER A 232 30.51 -15.41 -29.86
C SER A 232 31.40 -16.63 -29.63
N LEU A 233 31.70 -16.98 -28.38
CA LEU A 233 32.39 -18.21 -28.01
C LEU A 233 31.61 -19.45 -28.47
N LEU A 234 30.30 -19.50 -28.17
CA LEU A 234 29.42 -20.59 -28.60
C LEU A 234 29.44 -20.75 -30.13
N SER A 235 29.35 -19.66 -30.89
CA SER A 235 29.41 -19.70 -32.35
C SER A 235 30.73 -20.25 -32.87
N ARG A 236 31.87 -19.85 -32.28
CA ARG A 236 33.19 -20.34 -32.66
C ARG A 236 33.35 -21.83 -32.37
N SER A 237 32.95 -22.28 -31.18
CA SER A 237 32.96 -23.70 -30.81
C SER A 237 32.05 -24.53 -31.72
N PHE A 238 30.87 -24.00 -32.07
CA PHE A 238 29.93 -24.66 -32.98
C PHE A 238 30.51 -24.85 -34.38
N ASN A 239 31.13 -23.81 -34.95
CA ASN A 239 31.78 -23.90 -36.25
C ASN A 239 32.97 -24.88 -36.24
N ALA A 240 33.78 -24.88 -35.16
CA ALA A 240 34.90 -25.81 -35.03
C ALA A 240 34.45 -27.29 -35.07
N MET A 241 33.33 -27.61 -34.42
CA MET A 241 32.72 -28.95 -34.52
C MET A 241 32.27 -29.28 -35.95
N GLY A 242 31.67 -28.32 -36.65
CA GLY A 242 31.26 -28.49 -38.05
C GLY A 242 32.42 -28.85 -38.98
N ILE A 243 33.56 -28.16 -38.83
CA ILE A 243 34.76 -28.41 -39.62
C ILE A 243 35.30 -29.83 -39.37
N GLN A 244 35.37 -30.25 -38.10
CA GLN A 244 35.83 -31.60 -37.74
C GLN A 244 34.92 -32.68 -38.33
N LEU A 245 33.60 -32.47 -38.27
CA LEU A 245 32.63 -33.42 -38.82
C LEU A 245 32.74 -33.52 -40.35
N GLN A 246 32.95 -32.39 -41.04
CA GLN A 246 33.17 -32.36 -42.48
C GLN A 246 34.44 -33.13 -42.88
N ASP A 247 35.56 -32.89 -42.20
CA ASP A 247 36.83 -33.59 -42.46
C ASP A 247 36.69 -35.10 -42.22
N TYR A 248 36.01 -35.52 -41.15
CA TYR A 248 35.79 -36.93 -40.87
C TYR A 248 34.96 -37.65 -41.95
N ILE A 249 33.95 -36.97 -42.53
CA ILE A 249 33.10 -37.56 -43.59
C ILE A 249 33.81 -37.60 -44.95
N GLN A 250 34.80 -36.73 -45.18
CA GLN A 250 35.54 -36.65 -46.46
C GLN A 250 36.73 -37.60 -46.56
N ARG A 251 37.20 -38.14 -45.43
CA ARG A 251 38.21 -39.20 -45.35
C ARG A 251 37.60 -40.58 -45.61
#